data_AF-A0A938EZG3-F1
#
_entry.id   AF-A0A938EZG3-F1
#
_cell.length_a   1.000
_cell.length_b   1.000
_cell.length_c   1.000
_cell.angle_alpha   90.00
_cell.angle_beta   90.00
_cell.angle_gamma   90.00
#
_symmetry.space_group_name_H-M   'P 1'
#
loop_
_entity.id
_entity.type
_entity.pdbx_description
1 polymer ?
#
loop_
_entity_poly.entity_id
_entity_poly.type
_entity_poly.pdbx_seq_one_letter_code
_entity_poly.pdbx_strand_id
1 'polypeptide(L)'
;MGEIVQIFFGALIVAFTGALMPGPMLTLVITSVAQKGFWTSFFIVVGHSILELFIVISFYLGILKYLDKPIVIKVISILGGTFLIYMAVNIIVSVLRKKITLDLESKKINTGLGTKNTFIIVGKGVLISLANPYWYIWWLTIGATFMFRSVTHSLGGVSAFYVGHILADFIWYLLVGFIISTGRRFFNMKVYTGILLACSAFLLYLGIKFILDFIL
;
A
#
# COMPACT_ATOMS: atom_id res chain seq x y z
N MET A 1 -11.02 -29.34 -6.06
CA MET A 1 -11.23 -28.40 -4.94
C MET A 1 -9.97 -28.24 -4.07
N GLY A 2 -9.22 -29.30 -3.76
CA GLY A 2 -8.01 -29.20 -2.92
C GLY A 2 -6.95 -28.21 -3.40
N GLU A 3 -6.68 -28.14 -4.71
CA GLU A 3 -5.67 -27.22 -5.26
C GLU A 3 -6.09 -25.74 -5.19
N ILE A 4 -7.38 -25.42 -5.39
CA ILE A 4 -7.90 -24.05 -5.24
C ILE A 4 -7.76 -23.57 -3.79
N VAL A 5 -8.02 -24.48 -2.83
CA VAL A 5 -7.83 -24.20 -1.40
C VAL A 5 -6.35 -23.96 -1.08
N GLN A 6 -5.44 -24.74 -1.66
CA GLN A 6 -3.99 -24.50 -1.52
C GLN A 6 -3.55 -23.17 -2.11
N ILE A 7 -4.11 -22.76 -3.26
CA ILE A 7 -3.84 -21.45 -3.86
C ILE A 7 -4.30 -20.33 -2.92
N PHE A 8 -5.51 -20.43 -2.36
CA PHE A 8 -6.03 -19.46 -1.42
C PHE A 8 -5.13 -19.30 -0.19
N PHE A 9 -4.84 -20.40 0.53
CA PHE A 9 -4.03 -20.34 1.76
C PHE A 9 -2.57 -20.00 1.46
N GLY A 10 -2.02 -20.48 0.34
CA GLY A 10 -0.69 -20.12 -0.12
C GLY A 10 -0.58 -18.62 -0.40
N ALA A 11 -1.56 -18.06 -1.13
CA ALA A 11 -1.63 -16.63 -1.41
C ALA A 11 -1.75 -15.81 -0.11
N LEU A 12 -2.64 -16.22 0.80
CA LEU A 12 -2.83 -15.59 2.11
C LEU A 12 -1.51 -15.51 2.91
N ILE A 13 -0.81 -16.65 3.04
CA ILE A 13 0.42 -16.71 3.83
C ILE A 13 1.53 -15.89 3.18
N VAL A 14 1.70 -16.01 1.86
CA VAL A 14 2.80 -15.36 1.16
C VAL A 14 2.54 -13.85 1.01
N ALA A 15 1.30 -13.40 0.90
CA ALA A 15 0.94 -11.98 0.83
C ALA A 15 1.41 -11.19 2.07
N PHE A 16 1.48 -11.83 3.25
CA PHE A 16 2.08 -11.20 4.44
C PHE A 16 3.52 -10.75 4.20
N THR A 17 4.30 -11.44 3.36
CA THR A 17 5.68 -11.03 3.06
C THR A 17 5.74 -9.65 2.39
N GLY A 18 4.71 -9.29 1.60
CA GLY A 18 4.56 -7.96 1.02
C GLY A 18 3.95 -6.96 2.00
N ALA A 19 2.87 -7.34 2.68
CA ALA A 19 2.12 -6.44 3.59
C ALA A 19 2.96 -5.98 4.79
N LEU A 20 3.80 -6.88 5.34
CA LEU A 20 4.67 -6.63 6.50
C LEU A 20 5.85 -5.70 6.19
N MET A 21 6.20 -5.50 4.92
CA MET A 21 7.37 -4.70 4.58
C MET A 21 7.17 -3.23 4.96
N PRO A 22 8.13 -2.62 5.67
CA PRO A 22 8.05 -1.20 6.00
C PRO A 22 8.07 -0.39 4.70
N GLY A 23 7.11 0.52 4.54
CA GLY A 23 6.96 1.26 3.30
C GLY A 23 5.84 2.29 3.28
N PRO A 24 5.68 2.98 2.14
CA PRO A 24 4.75 4.11 1.98
C PRO A 24 3.32 3.82 2.42
N MET A 25 2.83 2.60 2.14
CA MET A 25 1.49 2.16 2.54
C MET A 25 1.37 2.10 4.08
N LEU A 26 2.29 1.38 4.74
CA LEU A 26 2.30 1.25 6.20
C LEU A 26 2.36 2.63 6.88
N THR A 27 3.20 3.53 6.38
CA THR A 27 3.26 4.93 6.82
C THR A 27 1.90 5.62 6.70
N LEU A 28 1.25 5.51 5.54
CA LEU A 28 -0.04 6.14 5.31
C LEU A 28 -1.11 5.62 6.28
N VAL A 29 -1.13 4.32 6.56
CA VAL A 29 -2.05 3.70 7.53
C VAL A 29 -1.81 4.25 8.92
N ILE A 30 -0.57 4.19 9.43
CA ILE A 30 -0.23 4.67 10.77
C ILE A 30 -0.62 6.14 10.92
N THR A 31 -0.23 6.97 9.95
CA THR A 31 -0.44 8.42 10.03
C THR A 31 -1.91 8.80 9.91
N SER A 32 -2.62 8.17 8.98
CA SER A 32 -4.03 8.47 8.72
C SER A 32 -4.92 7.93 9.85
N VAL A 33 -4.61 6.78 10.43
CA VAL A 33 -5.33 6.25 11.60
C VAL A 33 -5.07 7.11 12.83
N ALA A 34 -3.82 7.53 13.08
CA ALA A 34 -3.49 8.41 14.19
C ALA A 34 -4.30 9.73 14.13
N GLN A 35 -4.53 10.27 12.93
CA GLN A 35 -5.28 11.51 12.72
C GLN A 35 -6.81 11.32 12.67
N LYS A 36 -7.30 10.35 11.89
CA LYS A 36 -8.71 10.23 11.49
C LYS A 36 -9.44 9.01 12.06
N GLY A 37 -8.74 8.15 12.78
CA GLY A 37 -9.30 6.96 13.44
C GLY A 37 -9.23 5.68 12.61
N PHE A 38 -9.61 4.57 13.24
CA PHE A 38 -9.46 3.19 12.75
C PHE A 38 -9.95 2.96 11.32
N TRP A 39 -11.16 3.41 10.99
CA TRP A 39 -11.81 3.20 9.69
C TRP A 39 -11.00 3.72 8.50
N THR A 40 -10.08 4.65 8.74
CA THR A 40 -9.17 5.13 7.70
C THR A 40 -8.29 4.02 7.15
N SER A 41 -7.85 3.07 7.98
CA SER A 41 -7.10 1.90 7.51
C SER A 41 -7.93 1.07 6.54
N PHE A 42 -9.18 0.75 6.89
CA PHE A 42 -10.10 0.00 6.04
C PHE A 42 -10.24 0.62 4.66
N PHE A 43 -10.51 1.94 4.58
CA PHE A 43 -10.68 2.61 3.29
C PHE A 43 -9.38 2.76 2.49
N ILE A 44 -8.21 2.84 3.13
CA ILE A 44 -6.92 2.78 2.42
C ILE A 44 -6.76 1.42 1.75
N VAL A 45 -7.02 0.33 2.48
CA VAL A 45 -6.92 -1.04 1.94
C VAL A 45 -7.96 -1.29 0.84
N VAL A 46 -9.17 -0.72 0.94
CA VAL A 46 -10.13 -0.75 -0.17
C VAL A 46 -9.53 -0.14 -1.44
N GLY A 47 -8.88 1.03 -1.34
CA GLY A 47 -8.18 1.63 -2.49
C GLY A 47 -7.07 0.75 -3.05
N HIS A 48 -6.27 0.15 -2.18
CA HIS A 48 -5.25 -0.84 -2.56
C HIS A 48 -5.86 -2.02 -3.32
N SER A 49 -6.90 -2.63 -2.76
CA SER A 49 -7.57 -3.80 -3.33
C SER A 49 -8.18 -3.56 -4.71
N ILE A 50 -8.69 -2.34 -4.95
CA ILE A 50 -9.22 -1.94 -6.26
C ILE A 50 -8.10 -1.91 -7.29
N LEU A 51 -6.95 -1.29 -6.95
CA LEU A 51 -5.79 -1.26 -7.84
C LEU A 51 -5.29 -2.68 -8.15
N GLU A 52 -5.23 -3.53 -7.14
CA GLU A 52 -4.80 -4.91 -7.31
C GLU A 52 -5.79 -5.75 -8.11
N LEU A 53 -7.09 -5.46 -8.02
CA LEU A 53 -8.06 -6.10 -8.91
C LEU A 53 -7.78 -5.76 -10.37
N PHE A 54 -7.43 -4.50 -10.67
CA PHE A 54 -7.04 -4.11 -12.02
C PHE A 54 -5.80 -4.87 -12.51
N ILE A 55 -4.78 -5.04 -11.67
CA ILE A 55 -3.57 -5.78 -12.10
C ILE A 55 -3.86 -7.28 -12.29
N VAL A 56 -4.66 -7.89 -11.41
CA VAL A 56 -5.09 -9.30 -11.55
C VAL A 56 -5.87 -9.52 -12.84
N ILE A 57 -6.85 -8.65 -13.15
CA ILE A 57 -7.61 -8.72 -14.40
C ILE A 57 -6.65 -8.57 -15.59
N SER A 58 -5.72 -7.62 -15.52
CA SER A 58 -4.75 -7.41 -16.61
C SER A 58 -3.83 -8.62 -16.81
N PHE A 59 -3.36 -9.25 -15.73
CA PHE A 59 -2.55 -10.47 -15.78
C PHE A 59 -3.36 -11.64 -16.34
N TYR A 60 -4.63 -11.77 -15.95
CA TYR A 60 -5.54 -12.77 -16.49
C TYR A 60 -5.75 -12.63 -18.00
N LEU A 61 -5.84 -11.39 -18.51
CA LEU A 61 -5.95 -11.08 -19.95
C LEU A 61 -4.61 -11.23 -20.71
N GLY A 62 -3.53 -11.63 -20.05
CA GLY A 62 -2.25 -11.96 -20.69
C GLY A 62 -1.28 -10.79 -20.82
N ILE A 63 -1.48 -9.69 -20.08
CA ILE A 63 -0.60 -8.52 -20.17
C ILE A 63 0.84 -8.79 -19.71
N LEU A 64 1.05 -9.85 -18.91
CA LEU A 64 2.37 -10.29 -18.41
C LEU A 64 3.41 -10.43 -19.54
N LYS A 65 2.98 -10.84 -20.75
CA LYS A 65 3.85 -10.96 -21.93
C LYS A 65 4.45 -9.63 -22.40
N TYR A 66 3.86 -8.49 -22.00
CA TYR A 66 4.31 -7.15 -22.37
C TYR A 66 5.09 -6.45 -21.25
N LEU A 67 5.00 -6.91 -19.99
CA LEU A 67 5.75 -6.33 -18.88
C LEU A 67 7.23 -6.74 -18.86
N ASP A 68 7.61 -7.83 -19.52
CA ASP A 68 9.01 -8.30 -19.63
C ASP A 68 9.87 -7.43 -20.57
N LYS A 69 9.28 -6.38 -21.17
CA LYS A 69 10.04 -5.45 -22.00
C LYS A 69 10.87 -4.53 -21.11
N PRO A 70 12.20 -4.46 -21.29
CA PRO A 70 13.08 -3.59 -20.48
C PRO A 70 12.62 -2.13 -20.44
N ILE A 71 12.04 -1.64 -21.53
CA ILE A 71 11.52 -0.26 -21.62
C ILE A 71 10.33 -0.01 -20.69
N VAL A 72 9.44 -1.00 -20.51
CA VAL A 72 8.24 -0.88 -19.69
C VAL A 72 8.63 -0.83 -18.22
N ILE A 73 9.51 -1.74 -17.80
CA ILE A 73 10.04 -1.78 -16.43
C ILE A 73 10.77 -0.47 -16.12
N LYS A 74 11.60 0.03 -17.04
CA LYS A 74 12.31 1.31 -16.89
C LYS A 74 11.37 2.50 -16.69
N VAL A 75 10.30 2.60 -17.49
CA VAL A 75 9.31 3.69 -17.37
C VAL A 75 8.59 3.63 -16.02
N ILE A 76 8.16 2.44 -15.60
CA ILE A 76 7.47 2.25 -14.31
C ILE A 76 8.40 2.64 -13.14
N SER A 77 9.66 2.18 -13.16
CA SER A 77 10.66 2.49 -12.12
C SER A 77 10.94 3.99 -11.99
N ILE A 78 11.09 4.71 -13.12
CA ILE A 78 11.34 6.17 -13.10
C ILE A 78 10.13 6.95 -12.58
N LEU A 79 8.93 6.62 -13.07
CA LEU A 79 7.70 7.29 -12.64
C LEU A 79 7.39 7.03 -11.17
N GLY A 80 7.49 5.77 -10.73
CA GLY A 80 7.32 5.37 -9.34
C GLY A 80 8.36 6.02 -8.42
N GLY A 81 9.63 5.97 -8.80
CA GLY A 81 10.73 6.60 -8.05
C GLY A 81 10.56 8.12 -7.89
N THR A 82 10.18 8.81 -8.96
CA THR A 82 9.91 10.26 -8.94
C THR A 82 8.73 10.59 -8.01
N PHE A 83 7.66 9.80 -8.07
CA PHE A 83 6.50 10.01 -7.21
C PHE A 83 6.81 9.78 -5.73
N LEU A 84 7.64 8.78 -5.39
CA LEU A 84 8.13 8.55 -4.03
C LEU A 84 8.90 9.75 -3.48
N ILE A 85 9.82 10.31 -4.29
CA ILE A 85 10.59 11.51 -3.93
C ILE A 85 9.64 12.69 -3.71
N TYR A 86 8.68 12.90 -4.62
CA TYR A 86 7.67 13.95 -4.48
C TYR A 86 6.89 13.83 -3.16
N MET A 87 6.42 12.63 -2.83
CA MET A 87 5.70 12.36 -1.58
C MET A 87 6.54 12.63 -0.35
N ALA A 88 7.80 12.17 -0.34
CA ALA A 88 8.72 12.40 0.76
C ALA A 88 8.98 13.89 1.00
N VAL A 89 9.25 14.65 -0.08
CA VAL A 89 9.46 16.10 0.00
C VAL A 89 8.21 16.81 0.52
N ASN A 90 7.02 16.41 0.09
CA ASN A 90 5.77 17.00 0.56
C ASN A 90 5.56 16.80 2.08
N ILE A 91 5.87 15.61 2.59
CA ILE A 91 5.82 15.32 4.03
C ILE A 91 6.87 16.15 4.79
N ILE A 92 8.11 16.22 4.30
CA ILE A 92 9.17 17.04 4.93
C ILE A 92 8.76 18.52 4.96
N VAL A 93 8.29 19.09 3.85
CA VAL A 93 7.87 20.49 3.76
C VAL A 93 6.68 20.78 4.67
N SER A 94 5.72 19.85 4.78
CA SER A 94 4.56 20.02 5.67
C SER A 94 4.94 19.97 7.15
N VAL A 95 5.89 19.10 7.53
CA VAL A 95 6.51 19.09 8.87
C VAL A 95 7.25 20.41 9.15
N LEU A 96 8.15 20.83 8.25
CA LEU A 96 8.98 22.03 8.42
C LEU A 96 8.16 23.32 8.51
N ARG A 97 7.08 23.42 7.74
CA ARG A 97 6.17 24.58 7.78
C ARG A 97 5.23 24.57 8.98
N LYS A 98 5.38 23.62 9.92
CA LYS A 98 4.47 23.38 11.06
C LYS A 98 2.99 23.31 10.65
N LYS A 99 2.72 22.96 9.39
CA LYS A 99 1.34 22.81 8.86
C LYS A 99 0.68 21.54 9.40
N ILE A 100 1.46 20.64 9.99
CA ILE A 100 0.99 19.45 10.64
C ILE A 100 0.73 19.79 12.11
N THR A 101 -0.51 20.15 12.40
CA THR A 101 -1.02 20.21 13.77
C THR A 101 -1.68 18.87 14.11
N LEU A 102 -1.21 18.20 15.16
CA LEU A 102 -2.02 17.19 15.82
C LEU A 102 -2.96 17.93 16.74
N ASP A 103 -4.18 18.12 16.27
CA ASP A 103 -5.30 18.53 17.10
C ASP A 103 -5.74 17.32 17.93
N LEU A 104 -4.90 16.90 18.88
CA LEU A 104 -5.17 15.81 19.83
C LEU A 104 -6.03 16.28 21.00
N GLU A 105 -6.06 17.59 21.26
CA GLU A 105 -6.90 18.21 22.27
C GLU A 105 -8.11 18.90 21.61
N SER A 106 -9.27 18.29 21.79
CA SER A 106 -10.59 18.95 21.75
C SER A 106 -11.33 19.18 20.41
N LYS A 107 -10.89 18.67 19.25
CA LYS A 107 -11.86 18.51 18.16
C LYS A 107 -12.65 17.23 18.38
N LYS A 108 -13.93 17.36 18.75
CA LYS A 108 -14.94 16.30 18.64
C LYS A 108 -14.58 15.48 17.41
N ILE A 109 -14.14 14.23 17.62
CA ILE A 109 -13.92 13.30 16.52
C ILE A 109 -15.27 13.24 15.83
N ASN A 110 -15.40 13.85 14.65
CA ASN A 110 -16.49 13.50 13.77
C ASN A 110 -16.20 12.07 13.37
N THR A 111 -16.76 11.15 14.16
CA THR A 111 -16.79 9.70 13.91
C THR A 111 -17.45 9.38 12.57
N GLY A 112 -18.13 10.36 11.96
CA GLY A 112 -18.52 10.34 10.56
C GLY A 112 -17.38 10.75 9.63
N LEU A 113 -16.76 9.77 8.99
CA LEU A 113 -16.14 9.96 7.69
C LEU A 113 -17.24 10.37 6.70
N GLY A 114 -17.46 11.67 6.51
CA GLY A 114 -18.36 12.15 5.46
C GLY A 114 -17.93 11.58 4.10
N THR A 115 -18.87 11.26 3.22
CA THR A 115 -18.66 10.51 1.97
C THR A 115 -17.50 11.08 1.12
N LYS A 116 -17.36 12.41 1.06
CA LYS A 116 -16.27 13.10 0.37
C LYS A 116 -14.87 12.77 0.94
N ASN A 117 -14.75 12.65 2.26
CA ASN A 117 -13.48 12.29 2.91
C ASN A 117 -13.11 10.83 2.66
N THR A 118 -14.10 9.94 2.57
CA THR A 118 -13.89 8.52 2.28
C THR A 118 -13.28 8.30 0.90
N PHE A 119 -13.85 8.90 -0.15
CA PHE A 119 -13.30 8.80 -1.51
C PHE A 119 -11.86 9.30 -1.60
N ILE A 120 -11.54 10.39 -0.90
CA ILE A 120 -10.17 10.91 -0.84
C ILE A 120 -9.22 9.90 -0.20
N ILE A 121 -9.64 9.21 0.86
CA ILE A 121 -8.82 8.19 1.55
C ILE A 121 -8.60 6.96 0.66
N VAL A 122 -9.66 6.48 -0.01
CA VAL A 122 -9.56 5.39 -0.99
C VAL A 122 -8.59 5.76 -2.11
N GLY A 123 -8.71 6.98 -2.66
CA GLY A 123 -7.79 7.49 -3.68
C GLY A 123 -6.34 7.56 -3.19
N LYS A 124 -6.10 7.92 -1.92
CA LYS A 124 -4.76 7.85 -1.33
C LYS A 124 -4.24 6.42 -1.26
N GLY A 125 -5.10 5.43 -0.98
CA GLY A 125 -4.75 4.01 -1.05
C GLY A 125 -4.29 3.57 -2.43
N VAL A 126 -4.98 4.00 -3.50
CA VAL A 126 -4.55 3.74 -4.88
C VAL A 126 -3.21 4.41 -5.17
N LEU A 127 -3.11 5.72 -4.90
CA LEU A 127 -1.91 6.51 -5.22
C LEU A 127 -0.68 6.02 -4.45
N ILE A 128 -0.81 5.69 -3.17
CA ILE A 128 0.32 5.21 -2.38
C ILE A 128 0.79 3.83 -2.84
N SER A 129 -0.13 3.01 -3.35
CA SER A 129 0.20 1.68 -3.88
C SER A 129 0.96 1.81 -5.21
N LEU A 130 0.53 2.74 -6.08
CA LEU A 130 1.27 3.10 -7.29
C LEU A 130 2.62 3.77 -6.99
N ALA A 131 2.74 4.46 -5.86
CA ALA A 131 4.03 4.95 -5.37
C ALA A 131 4.91 3.82 -4.89
N ASN A 132 4.31 2.79 -4.28
CA ASN A 132 5.02 1.80 -3.51
C ASN A 132 5.79 0.88 -4.45
N PRO A 133 7.12 0.94 -4.43
CA PRO A 133 7.89 0.20 -5.42
C PRO A 133 7.96 -1.30 -5.07
N TYR A 134 7.81 -1.63 -3.79
CA TYR A 134 7.67 -3.01 -3.33
C TYR A 134 6.39 -3.65 -3.87
N TRP A 135 5.35 -2.86 -4.15
CA TRP A 135 4.14 -3.36 -4.78
C TRP A 135 4.44 -3.95 -6.16
N TYR A 136 5.18 -3.22 -7.00
CA TYR A 136 5.57 -3.72 -8.32
C TYR A 136 6.52 -4.92 -8.24
N ILE A 137 7.52 -4.87 -7.36
CA ILE A 137 8.44 -6.01 -7.18
C ILE A 137 7.66 -7.26 -6.77
N TRP A 138 6.75 -7.15 -5.81
CA TRP A 138 5.95 -8.27 -5.33
C TRP A 138 5.05 -8.82 -6.44
N TRP A 139 4.36 -7.96 -7.20
CA TRP A 139 3.49 -8.37 -8.30
C TRP A 139 4.25 -8.97 -9.47
N LEU A 140 5.44 -8.48 -9.80
CA LEU A 140 6.27 -9.02 -10.88
C LEU A 140 6.93 -10.36 -10.52
N THR A 141 7.12 -10.64 -9.24
CA THR A 141 7.80 -11.86 -8.77
C THR A 141 6.79 -12.89 -8.28
N ILE A 142 6.36 -12.74 -7.04
CA ILE A 142 5.46 -13.66 -6.34
C ILE A 142 4.07 -13.62 -6.97
N GLY A 143 3.51 -12.42 -7.19
CA GLY A 143 2.18 -12.24 -7.77
C GLY A 143 2.04 -12.88 -9.14
N ALA A 144 3.02 -12.67 -10.04
CA ALA A 144 3.06 -13.29 -11.36
C ALA A 144 3.13 -14.82 -11.26
N THR A 145 3.97 -15.35 -10.37
CA THR A 145 4.10 -16.81 -10.17
C THR A 145 2.80 -17.45 -9.70
N PHE A 146 2.14 -16.84 -8.71
CA PHE A 146 0.83 -17.30 -8.24
C PHE A 146 -0.24 -17.15 -9.33
N MET A 147 -0.21 -16.08 -10.12
CA MET A 147 -1.13 -15.90 -11.24
C MET A 147 -0.98 -16.99 -12.30
N PHE A 148 0.25 -17.37 -12.68
CA PHE A 148 0.49 -18.48 -13.61
C PHE A 148 -0.08 -19.81 -13.11
N ARG A 149 0.06 -20.09 -11.80
CA ARG A 149 -0.55 -21.27 -11.18
C ARG A 149 -2.06 -21.15 -11.04
N SER A 150 -2.60 -19.95 -10.93
CA SER A 150 -4.03 -19.73 -10.71
C SER A 150 -4.84 -19.81 -12.01
N VAL A 151 -4.28 -19.38 -13.14
CA VAL A 151 -4.96 -19.43 -14.45
C VAL A 151 -5.19 -20.85 -14.96
N THR A 152 -4.42 -21.84 -14.52
CA THR A 152 -4.66 -23.26 -14.87
C THR A 152 -6.00 -23.76 -14.32
N HIS A 153 -6.53 -23.11 -13.28
CA HIS A 153 -7.85 -23.40 -12.70
C HIS A 153 -8.90 -22.36 -13.09
N SER A 154 -8.68 -21.68 -14.23
CA SER A 154 -9.58 -20.67 -14.79
C SER A 154 -9.95 -19.58 -13.76
N LEU A 155 -11.18 -19.05 -13.82
CA LEU A 155 -11.63 -17.99 -12.92
C LEU A 155 -11.62 -18.40 -11.44
N GLY A 156 -11.83 -19.69 -11.14
CA GLY A 156 -11.85 -20.21 -9.77
C GLY A 156 -10.52 -20.09 -9.05
N GLY A 157 -9.42 -20.44 -9.72
CA GLY A 157 -8.06 -20.28 -9.17
C GLY A 157 -7.68 -18.82 -8.98
N VAL A 158 -7.95 -17.98 -9.97
CA VAL A 158 -7.63 -16.54 -9.93
C VAL A 158 -8.40 -15.82 -8.82
N SER A 159 -9.68 -16.14 -8.66
CA SER A 159 -10.50 -15.58 -7.57
C SER A 159 -9.98 -16.03 -6.21
N ALA A 160 -9.62 -17.30 -6.06
CA ALA A 160 -9.06 -17.82 -4.82
C ALA A 160 -7.73 -17.16 -4.46
N PHE A 161 -6.84 -16.95 -5.44
CA PHE A 161 -5.61 -16.20 -5.26
C PHE A 161 -5.88 -14.75 -4.82
N TYR A 162 -6.71 -14.02 -5.56
CA TYR A 162 -7.01 -12.61 -5.27
C TYR A 162 -7.63 -12.42 -3.88
N VAL A 163 -8.64 -13.24 -3.53
CA VAL A 163 -9.29 -13.13 -2.21
C VAL A 163 -8.33 -13.50 -1.10
N GLY A 164 -7.52 -14.56 -1.26
CA GLY A 164 -6.51 -14.94 -0.27
C GLY A 164 -5.47 -13.85 -0.05
N HIS A 165 -4.95 -13.28 -1.13
CA HIS A 165 -3.98 -12.18 -1.12
C HIS A 165 -4.53 -10.93 -0.41
N ILE A 166 -5.66 -10.41 -0.88
CA ILE A 166 -6.29 -9.20 -0.32
C ILE A 166 -6.68 -9.38 1.15
N LEU A 167 -7.09 -10.58 1.53
CA LEU A 167 -7.43 -10.86 2.92
C LEU A 167 -6.22 -10.68 3.84
N ALA A 168 -5.01 -11.02 3.40
CA ALA A 168 -3.78 -10.79 4.18
C ALA A 168 -3.53 -9.28 4.39
N ASP A 169 -3.72 -8.46 3.35
CA ASP A 169 -3.58 -7.01 3.45
C ASP A 169 -4.60 -6.42 4.41
N PHE A 170 -5.86 -6.85 4.33
CA PHE A 170 -6.88 -6.43 5.29
C PHE A 170 -6.52 -6.86 6.71
N ILE A 171 -6.14 -8.12 6.93
CA ILE A 171 -5.75 -8.61 8.27
C ILE A 171 -4.64 -7.74 8.83
N TRP A 172 -3.57 -7.53 8.07
CA TRP A 172 -2.39 -6.80 8.55
C TRP A 172 -2.69 -5.32 8.80
N TYR A 173 -3.22 -4.60 7.82
CA TYR A 173 -3.40 -3.16 7.96
C TYR A 173 -4.55 -2.80 8.90
N LEU A 174 -5.57 -3.65 9.05
CA LEU A 174 -6.56 -3.47 10.11
C LEU A 174 -5.98 -3.78 11.49
N LEU A 175 -5.12 -4.79 11.64
CA LEU A 175 -4.39 -5.04 12.89
C LEU A 175 -3.55 -3.82 13.28
N VAL A 176 -2.73 -3.30 12.36
CA VAL A 176 -1.93 -2.08 12.58
C VAL A 176 -2.87 -0.91 12.93
N GLY A 177 -3.94 -0.72 12.17
CA GLY A 177 -4.93 0.33 12.44
C GLY A 177 -5.55 0.20 13.83
N PHE A 178 -5.87 -1.02 14.27
CA PHE A 178 -6.41 -1.30 15.59
C PHE A 178 -5.40 -0.91 16.67
N ILE A 179 -4.16 -1.39 16.58
CA ILE A 179 -3.07 -1.09 17.51
C ILE A 179 -2.87 0.43 17.64
N ILE A 180 -2.80 1.15 16.52
CA ILE A 180 -2.61 2.61 16.53
C ILE A 180 -3.84 3.33 17.10
N SER A 181 -5.06 2.87 16.79
CA SER A 181 -6.29 3.49 17.29
C SER A 181 -6.44 3.35 18.81
N THR A 182 -6.07 2.18 19.36
CA THR A 182 -6.14 1.87 20.80
C THR A 182 -4.96 2.50 21.56
N GLY A 183 -3.78 2.57 20.93
CA GLY A 183 -2.57 3.18 21.48
C GLY A 183 -2.47 4.70 21.31
N ARG A 184 -3.51 5.37 20.79
CA ARG A 184 -3.54 6.80 20.43
C ARG A 184 -3.09 7.72 21.57
N ARG A 185 -3.33 7.36 22.83
CA ARG A 185 -2.96 8.18 24.01
C ARG A 185 -1.43 8.32 24.19
N PHE A 186 -0.64 7.45 23.58
CA PHE A 186 0.84 7.49 23.61
C PHE A 186 1.45 8.27 22.43
N PHE A 187 0.66 8.61 21.41
CA PHE A 187 1.12 9.36 20.25
C PHE A 187 1.11 10.86 20.54
N ASN A 188 2.23 11.41 21.01
CA ASN A 188 2.43 12.86 21.08
C ASN A 188 2.95 13.42 19.73
N MET A 189 2.92 14.74 19.57
CA MET A 189 3.42 15.41 18.36
C MET A 189 4.86 15.05 17.98
N LYS A 190 5.73 14.82 18.98
CA LYS A 190 7.14 14.51 18.73
C LYS A 190 7.29 13.13 18.10
N VAL A 191 6.59 12.12 18.63
CA VAL A 191 6.61 10.74 18.10
C VAL A 191 6.01 10.70 16.70
N TYR A 192 4.88 11.38 16.48
CA TYR A 192 4.24 11.46 15.18
C TYR A 192 5.13 12.13 14.12
N THR A 193 5.78 13.24 14.48
CA THR A 193 6.72 13.94 13.60
C THR A 193 7.95 13.09 13.32
N GLY A 194 8.46 12.37 14.32
CA GLY A 194 9.58 11.42 14.16
C GLY A 194 9.25 10.30 13.16
N ILE A 195 8.06 9.70 13.28
CA ILE A 195 7.60 8.66 12.35
C ILE A 195 7.47 9.23 10.93
N LEU A 196 6.86 10.41 10.76
CA LEU A 196 6.73 11.04 9.45
C LEU A 196 8.08 11.34 8.80
N LEU A 197 9.05 11.87 9.56
CA LEU A 197 10.39 12.14 9.06
C LEU A 197 11.14 10.86 8.70
N ALA A 198 11.06 9.82 9.55
CA ALA A 198 11.67 8.52 9.28
C ALA A 198 11.08 7.88 8.00
N CYS A 199 9.75 7.94 7.84
CA CYS A 199 9.10 7.44 6.64
C CYS A 199 9.48 8.27 5.41
N SER A 200 9.57 9.60 5.53
CA SER A 200 9.99 10.46 4.42
C SER A 200 11.43 10.16 3.99
N ALA A 201 12.35 9.94 4.94
CA ALA A 201 13.72 9.55 4.64
C ALA A 201 13.76 8.19 3.92
N PHE A 202 12.94 7.24 4.34
CA PHE A 202 12.82 5.93 3.70
C PHE A 202 12.25 6.04 2.26
N LEU A 203 11.22 6.86 2.05
CA LEU A 203 10.65 7.12 0.72
C LEU A 203 11.63 7.81 -0.21
N LEU A 204 12.43 8.76 0.29
CA LEU A 204 13.53 9.37 -0.44
C LEU A 204 14.56 8.33 -0.86
N TYR A 205 15.00 7.49 0.08
CA TYR A 205 15.96 6.41 -0.18
C TYR A 205 15.45 5.48 -1.27
N LEU A 206 14.23 4.95 -1.13
CA LEU A 206 13.64 4.06 -2.13
C LEU A 206 13.50 4.76 -3.49
N GLY A 207 12.95 5.98 -3.52
CA GLY A 207 12.75 6.71 -4.76
C GLY A 207 14.05 6.97 -5.52
N ILE A 208 15.12 7.35 -4.82
CA ILE A 208 16.46 7.52 -5.40
C ILE A 208 17.00 6.17 -5.89
N LYS A 209 16.91 5.13 -5.06
CA LYS A 209 17.39 3.79 -5.41
C LYS A 209 16.72 3.26 -6.68
N PHE A 210 15.40 3.41 -6.83
CA PHE A 210 14.68 2.97 -8.04
C PHE A 210 15.10 3.68 -9.31
N ILE A 211 15.43 4.97 -9.20
CA ILE A 211 15.94 5.74 -10.32
C ILE A 211 17.36 5.29 -10.68
N LEU A 212 18.21 5.08 -9.66
CA LEU A 212 19.61 4.67 -9.87
C LEU A 212 19.76 3.25 -10.42
N ASP A 213 19.06 2.26 -9.84
CA ASP A 213 19.12 0.84 -10.23
C ASP A 213 18.71 0.60 -11.71
N PHE A 214 18.09 1.58 -12.38
CA PHE A 214 17.64 1.49 -13.77
C PHE A 214 18.27 2.51 -14.73
N ILE A 215 19.02 3.49 -14.20
CA ILE A 215 19.83 4.41 -15.00
C ILE A 215 21.25 3.86 -15.16
N LEU A 216 21.80 3.23 -14.12
CA LEU A 216 23.11 2.56 -14.09
C LEU A 216 22.98 1.09 -14.49
#